data_AF-X1HVT6-F1
#
_entry.id   AF-X1HVT6-F1
#
_cell.length_a   1.000
_cell.length_b   1.000
_cell.length_c   1.000
_cell.angle_alpha   90.00
_cell.angle_beta   90.00
_cell.angle_gamma   90.00
#
_symmetry.space_group_name_H-M   'P 1'
#
loop_
_entity.id
_entity.type
_entity.pdbx_description
1 polymer ?
#
loop_
_entity_poly.entity_id
_entity_poly.type
_entity_poly.pdbx_seq_one_letter_code
_entity_poly.pdbx_strand_id
1 'polypeptide(L)'
;MPSVKEVIGKLSTSFFCSEKDSCPPLQQASREGKELKAENEKLREIFEFATLEFEKRNKKIAFLEGKFEEKDTTIKELRGENELLKRRLQQLEARNNLLNKMVFGKKSEKKESEEPDVTISKKRGATGGHTGHGRKIPENLPEREKIIDLPKEKKFCSFCGKPYIEIGLEEVSSE
;
A
#
# COMPACT_ATOMS: atom_id res chain seq x y z
N MET A 1 15.60 -110.29 -4.44
CA MET A 1 15.87 -108.86 -4.16
C MET A 1 14.53 -108.12 -4.22
N PRO A 2 14.08 -107.44 -3.16
CA PRO A 2 12.78 -106.79 -3.16
C PRO A 2 12.76 -105.58 -4.11
N SER A 3 11.60 -105.36 -4.73
CA SER A 3 11.38 -104.36 -5.78
C SER A 3 11.44 -102.94 -5.22
N VAL A 4 12.06 -102.02 -5.97
CA VAL A 4 12.18 -100.59 -5.65
C VAL A 4 10.82 -99.94 -5.30
N LYS A 5 9.71 -100.50 -5.80
CA LYS A 5 8.35 -100.05 -5.48
C LYS A 5 7.90 -100.32 -4.03
N GLU A 6 8.41 -101.37 -3.38
CA GLU A 6 8.09 -101.66 -1.97
C GLU A 6 8.86 -100.75 -1.01
N VAL A 7 10.03 -100.26 -1.42
CA VAL A 7 10.83 -99.30 -0.64
C VAL A 7 10.17 -97.92 -0.66
N ILE A 8 9.63 -97.51 -1.81
CA ILE A 8 8.93 -96.22 -1.96
C ILE A 8 7.59 -96.23 -1.19
N GLY A 9 6.88 -97.36 -1.14
CA GLY A 9 5.65 -97.50 -0.35
C GLY A 9 5.86 -97.40 1.18
N LYS A 10 7.05 -97.79 1.68
CA LYS A 10 7.41 -97.72 3.11
C LYS A 10 8.04 -96.39 3.53
N LEU A 11 8.62 -95.63 2.60
CA LEU A 11 9.10 -94.27 2.86
C LEU A 11 7.98 -93.21 2.78
N SER A 12 6.88 -93.51 2.08
CA SER A 12 5.75 -92.58 1.92
C SER A 12 4.85 -92.45 3.17
N THR A 13 4.99 -93.33 4.16
CA THR A 13 4.08 -93.42 5.31
C THR A 13 4.67 -92.95 6.64
N SER A 14 5.95 -92.54 6.68
CA SER A 14 6.63 -92.17 7.94
C SER A 14 6.94 -90.68 8.13
N PHE A 15 6.53 -89.80 7.20
CA PHE A 15 6.84 -88.36 7.29
C PHE A 15 5.64 -87.42 7.08
N PHE A 16 4.41 -87.91 7.21
CA PHE A 16 3.27 -87.02 7.38
C PHE A 16 3.06 -86.77 8.88
N CYS A 17 3.45 -85.59 9.37
CA CYS A 17 3.02 -85.10 10.68
C CYS A 17 1.48 -85.16 10.73
N SER A 18 0.94 -86.06 11.55
CA SER A 18 -0.50 -86.32 11.66
C SER A 18 -1.29 -85.15 12.25
N GLU A 19 -0.62 -84.12 12.76
CA GLU A 19 -1.23 -82.91 13.28
C GLU A 19 -0.47 -81.70 12.75
N LYS A 20 -1.05 -81.03 11.75
CA LYS A 20 -0.55 -79.70 11.31
C LYS A 20 -0.51 -78.69 12.47
N ASP A 21 -1.30 -78.97 13.51
CA ASP A 21 -1.47 -78.14 14.68
C ASP A 21 -0.42 -78.37 15.77
N SER A 22 0.47 -79.38 15.69
CA SER A 22 1.51 -79.64 16.72
C SER A 22 2.95 -79.40 16.25
N CYS A 23 3.17 -78.99 15.00
CA CYS A 23 4.50 -78.68 14.45
C CYS A 23 4.97 -77.28 14.92
N PRO A 24 6.03 -77.18 15.76
CA PRO A 24 6.43 -75.91 16.37
C PRO A 24 6.83 -74.80 15.36
N PRO A 25 7.60 -75.09 14.29
CA PRO A 25 7.91 -74.09 13.26
C PRO A 25 6.65 -73.56 12.54
N LEU A 26 5.65 -74.42 12.35
CA LEU A 26 4.41 -74.08 11.65
C LEU A 26 3.50 -73.22 12.54
N GLN A 27 3.46 -73.51 13.85
CA GLN A 27 2.81 -72.65 14.83
C GLN A 27 3.49 -71.28 14.94
N GLN A 28 4.83 -71.24 14.94
CA GLN A 28 5.59 -69.99 14.98
C GLN A 28 5.30 -69.14 13.73
N ALA A 29 5.40 -69.72 12.53
CA ALA A 29 5.06 -69.03 11.29
C ALA A 29 3.60 -68.55 11.25
N SER A 30 2.67 -69.30 11.85
CA SER A 30 1.27 -68.87 11.99
C SER A 30 1.10 -67.67 12.93
N ARG A 31 1.88 -67.60 14.03
CA ARG A 31 1.90 -66.45 14.95
C ARG A 31 2.48 -65.22 14.28
N GLU A 32 3.65 -65.36 13.67
CA GLU A 32 4.32 -64.29 12.91
C GLU A 32 3.42 -63.79 11.76
N GLY A 33 2.74 -64.69 11.05
CA GLY A 33 1.78 -64.32 10.01
C GLY A 33 0.55 -63.57 10.53
N LYS A 34 0.13 -63.80 11.79
CA LYS A 34 -0.93 -63.02 12.45
C LYS A 34 -0.43 -61.64 12.88
N GLU A 35 0.77 -61.57 13.43
CA GLU A 35 1.42 -60.31 13.83
C GLU A 35 1.65 -59.40 12.62
N LEU A 36 2.22 -59.93 11.54
CA LEU A 36 2.41 -59.20 10.28
C LEU A 36 1.09 -58.73 9.68
N LYS A 37 0.00 -59.50 9.81
CA LYS A 37 -1.32 -59.05 9.36
C LYS A 37 -1.82 -57.87 10.19
N ALA A 38 -1.68 -57.93 11.52
CA ALA A 38 -2.06 -56.84 12.41
C ALA A 38 -1.22 -55.57 12.17
N GLU A 39 0.08 -55.72 11.90
CA GLU A 39 0.96 -54.60 11.53
C GLU A 39 0.58 -53.99 10.18
N ASN A 40 0.30 -54.82 9.18
CA ASN A 40 -0.16 -54.34 7.87
C ASN A 40 -1.49 -53.59 7.96
N GLU A 41 -2.38 -54.00 8.85
CA GLU A 41 -3.64 -53.30 9.10
C GLU A 41 -3.40 -51.92 9.72
N LYS A 42 -2.54 -51.83 10.74
CA LYS A 42 -2.10 -50.54 11.31
C LYS A 42 -1.44 -49.64 10.27
N LEU A 43 -0.61 -50.20 9.39
CA LEU A 43 0.04 -49.45 8.32
C LEU A 43 -1.00 -48.88 7.34
N ARG A 44 -2.04 -49.65 7.00
CA ARG A 44 -3.14 -49.17 6.14
C ARG A 44 -3.85 -47.97 6.76
N GLU A 45 -4.18 -48.04 8.06
CA GLU A 45 -4.80 -46.91 8.78
C GLU A 45 -3.91 -45.66 8.76
N ILE A 46 -2.60 -45.83 8.98
CA ILE A 46 -1.63 -44.72 8.92
C ILE A 46 -1.58 -44.11 7.52
N PHE A 47 -1.54 -44.93 6.47
CA PHE A 47 -1.52 -44.46 5.09
C PHE A 47 -2.82 -43.75 4.71
N GLU A 48 -3.98 -44.26 5.11
CA GLU A 48 -5.27 -43.61 4.90
C GLU A 48 -5.31 -42.24 5.58
N PHE A 49 -4.90 -42.15 6.84
CA PHE A 49 -4.80 -40.88 7.55
C PHE A 49 -3.84 -39.91 6.84
N ALA A 50 -2.66 -40.37 6.45
CA ALA A 50 -1.68 -39.56 5.75
C ALA A 50 -2.24 -39.03 4.42
N THR A 51 -2.90 -39.88 3.63
CA THR A 51 -3.49 -39.47 2.34
C THR A 51 -4.51 -38.35 2.50
N LEU A 52 -5.41 -38.46 3.50
CA LEU A 52 -6.39 -37.43 3.81
C LEU A 52 -5.73 -36.10 4.21
N GLU A 53 -4.70 -36.15 5.05
CA GLU A 53 -3.97 -34.95 5.47
C GLU A 53 -3.19 -34.32 4.31
N PHE A 54 -2.58 -35.12 3.43
CA PHE A 54 -1.93 -34.63 2.21
C PHE A 54 -2.94 -33.95 1.28
N GLU A 55 -4.11 -34.54 1.07
CA GLU A 55 -5.16 -33.93 0.25
C GLU A 55 -5.63 -32.59 0.82
N LYS A 56 -5.84 -32.50 2.14
CA LYS A 56 -6.21 -31.24 2.81
C LYS A 56 -5.13 -30.17 2.60
N ARG A 57 -3.86 -30.54 2.76
CA ARG A 57 -2.73 -29.63 2.52
C ARG A 57 -2.66 -29.19 1.07
N ASN A 58 -2.81 -30.10 0.12
CA ASN A 58 -2.79 -29.79 -1.31
C ASN A 58 -3.93 -28.84 -1.69
N LYS A 59 -5.15 -29.05 -1.17
CA LYS A 59 -6.28 -28.13 -1.34
C LYS A 59 -5.95 -26.74 -0.78
N LYS A 60 -5.29 -26.68 0.38
CA LYS A 60 -4.89 -25.41 0.99
C LYS A 60 -3.81 -24.70 0.18
N ILE A 61 -2.83 -25.43 -0.35
CA ILE A 61 -1.76 -24.91 -1.21
C ILE A 61 -2.37 -24.31 -2.47
N ALA A 62 -3.19 -25.06 -3.20
CA ALA A 62 -3.85 -24.58 -4.41
C ALA A 62 -4.69 -23.31 -4.17
N PHE A 63 -5.40 -23.26 -3.04
CA PHE A 63 -6.16 -22.06 -2.65
C PHE A 63 -5.27 -20.84 -2.40
N LEU A 64 -4.12 -21.03 -1.75
CA LEU A 64 -3.19 -19.95 -1.46
C LEU A 64 -2.46 -19.48 -2.72
N GLU A 65 -2.10 -20.40 -3.61
CA GLU A 65 -1.50 -20.11 -4.91
C GLU A 65 -2.44 -19.25 -5.76
N GLY A 66 -3.72 -19.63 -5.87
CA GLY A 66 -4.71 -18.81 -6.60
C GLY A 66 -4.86 -17.39 -6.02
N LYS A 67 -4.88 -17.25 -4.68
CA LYS A 67 -4.91 -15.93 -4.03
C LYS A 67 -3.63 -15.13 -4.26
N PHE A 68 -2.49 -15.81 -4.36
CA PHE A 68 -1.22 -15.17 -4.61
C PHE A 68 -1.18 -14.62 -6.04
N GLU A 69 -1.60 -15.41 -7.02
CA GLU A 69 -1.73 -14.99 -8.42
C GLU A 69 -2.66 -13.78 -8.58
N GLU A 70 -3.85 -13.80 -7.96
CA GLU A 70 -4.80 -12.68 -7.97
C GLU A 70 -4.19 -11.39 -7.41
N LYS A 71 -3.43 -11.49 -6.32
CA LYS A 71 -2.76 -10.32 -5.74
C LYS A 71 -1.61 -9.83 -6.62
N ASP A 72 -0.85 -10.74 -7.22
CA ASP A 72 0.26 -10.39 -8.10
C ASP A 72 -0.22 -9.67 -9.37
N THR A 73 -1.33 -10.09 -9.97
CA THR A 73 -1.94 -9.39 -11.11
C THR A 73 -2.39 -7.99 -10.70
N THR A 74 -3.12 -7.88 -9.59
CA THR A 74 -3.59 -6.59 -9.04
C THR A 74 -2.43 -5.64 -8.75
N ILE A 75 -1.34 -6.14 -8.17
CA ILE A 75 -0.14 -5.33 -7.88
C ILE A 75 0.51 -4.84 -9.18
N LYS A 76 0.59 -5.68 -10.22
CA LYS A 76 1.14 -5.27 -11.51
C LYS A 76 0.32 -4.16 -12.16
N GLU A 77 -1.01 -4.28 -12.15
CA GLU A 77 -1.93 -3.27 -12.67
C GLU A 77 -1.79 -1.94 -11.92
N LEU A 78 -1.89 -1.95 -10.60
CA LEU A 78 -1.75 -0.75 -9.77
C LEU A 78 -0.37 -0.09 -9.89
N ARG A 79 0.70 -0.87 -10.09
CA ARG A 79 2.04 -0.32 -10.37
C ARG A 79 2.07 0.38 -11.73
N GLY A 80 1.52 -0.24 -12.77
CA GLY A 80 1.41 0.36 -14.10
C GLY A 80 0.63 1.67 -14.10
N GLU A 81 -0.54 1.68 -13.44
CA GLU A 81 -1.35 2.90 -13.28
C GLU A 81 -0.60 4.00 -12.52
N ASN A 82 0.06 3.65 -11.41
CA ASN A 82 0.85 4.62 -10.65
C ASN A 82 1.99 5.23 -11.48
N GLU A 83 2.67 4.44 -12.30
CA GLU A 83 3.71 4.94 -13.19
C GLU A 83 3.14 5.90 -14.24
N LEU A 84 2.00 5.57 -14.84
CA LEU A 84 1.31 6.45 -15.80
C LEU A 84 0.88 7.77 -15.16
N LEU A 85 0.28 7.70 -13.97
CA LEU A 85 -0.14 8.89 -13.21
C LEU A 85 1.05 9.77 -12.83
N LYS A 86 2.16 9.18 -12.39
CA LYS A 86 3.39 9.92 -12.08
C LYS A 86 3.93 10.65 -13.31
N ARG A 87 3.99 9.99 -14.48
CA ARG A 87 4.40 10.63 -15.74
C ARG A 87 3.48 11.79 -16.11
N ARG A 88 2.17 11.61 -15.96
CA ARG A 88 1.19 12.66 -16.26
C ARG A 88 1.33 13.86 -15.32
N LEU A 89 1.53 13.63 -14.02
CA LEU A 89 1.80 14.69 -13.05
C LEU A 89 3.05 15.48 -13.43
N GLN A 90 4.16 14.81 -13.71
CA GLN A 90 5.40 15.47 -14.14
C GLN A 90 5.20 16.33 -15.39
N GLN A 91 4.47 15.83 -16.39
CA GLN A 91 4.17 16.60 -17.60
C GLN A 91 3.32 17.84 -17.30
N LEU A 92 2.29 17.70 -16.46
CA LEU A 92 1.43 18.81 -16.09
C LEU A 92 2.17 19.86 -15.27
N GLU A 93 3.00 19.44 -14.32
CA GLU A 93 3.87 20.31 -13.54
C GLU A 93 4.85 21.08 -14.43
N ALA A 94 5.51 20.41 -15.38
CA ALA A 94 6.40 21.05 -16.34
C ALA A 94 5.67 22.09 -17.20
N ARG A 95 4.46 21.76 -17.70
CA ARG A 95 3.61 22.70 -18.45
C ARG A 95 3.19 23.89 -17.60
N ASN A 96 2.77 23.66 -16.36
CA ASN A 96 2.36 24.72 -15.44
C ASN A 96 3.54 25.67 -15.16
N ASN A 97 4.73 25.12 -14.90
CA ASN A 97 5.95 25.90 -14.72
C ASN A 97 6.31 26.74 -15.95
N LEU A 98 6.17 26.19 -17.16
CA LEU A 98 6.39 26.94 -18.40
C LEU A 98 5.39 28.10 -18.55
N LEU A 99 4.10 27.83 -18.34
CA LEU A 99 3.05 28.86 -18.41
C LEU A 99 3.27 29.96 -17.36
N ASN A 100 3.61 29.59 -16.12
CA ASN A 100 3.93 30.57 -15.07
C ASN A 100 5.12 31.44 -15.45
N LYS A 101 6.18 30.86 -16.02
CA LYS A 101 7.33 31.62 -16.55
C LYS A 101 6.91 32.57 -17.67
N MET A 102 6.05 32.13 -18.59
CA MET A 102 5.57 32.98 -19.69
C MET A 102 4.70 34.15 -19.21
N VAL A 103 3.78 33.89 -18.28
CA VAL A 103 2.80 34.88 -17.79
C VAL A 103 3.44 35.86 -16.80
N PHE A 104 4.28 35.37 -15.90
CA PHE A 104 4.83 36.18 -14.80
C PHE A 104 6.31 36.53 -14.97
N GLY A 105 7.07 35.79 -15.79
CA GLY A 105 8.51 36.02 -15.99
C GLY A 105 8.86 37.19 -16.91
N LYS A 106 7.91 37.70 -17.71
CA LYS A 106 8.13 38.87 -18.61
C LYS A 106 7.91 40.23 -17.94
N LYS A 107 7.66 40.29 -16.63
CA LYS A 107 7.39 41.56 -15.94
C LYS A 107 8.64 42.44 -15.69
N SER A 108 9.84 42.02 -16.12
CA SER A 108 11.11 42.70 -15.77
C SER A 108 11.92 43.29 -16.92
N GLU A 109 11.46 43.28 -18.17
CA GLU A 109 12.23 43.86 -19.30
C GLU A 109 11.43 44.91 -20.08
N LYS A 110 11.30 46.10 -19.48
CA LYS A 110 11.63 47.35 -20.20
C LYS A 110 13.08 47.69 -19.83
N LYS A 111 14.04 47.15 -20.55
CA LYS A 111 15.38 47.75 -20.64
C LYS A 111 15.56 48.19 -22.08
N GLU A 112 15.51 49.51 -22.27
CA GLU A 112 15.84 50.17 -23.52
C GLU A 112 17.33 49.92 -23.81
N SER A 113 17.63 49.61 -25.06
CA SER A 113 18.98 49.50 -25.61
C SER A 113 19.70 50.84 -25.53
N GLU A 114 20.89 50.90 -24.92
CA GLU A 114 21.73 52.10 -24.88
C GLU A 114 22.91 51.95 -25.84
N GLU A 115 22.89 52.73 -26.92
CA GLU A 115 24.11 53.33 -27.48
C GLU A 115 24.73 54.26 -26.41
N PRO A 116 26.06 54.50 -26.42
CA PRO A 116 26.70 55.27 -25.36
C PRO A 116 26.53 56.77 -25.60
N ASP A 117 25.37 57.32 -25.20
CA ASP A 117 25.23 58.77 -25.03
C ASP A 117 25.56 59.15 -23.58
N VAL A 118 26.49 60.08 -23.43
CA VAL A 118 27.00 60.58 -22.15
C VAL A 118 25.90 61.43 -21.51
N THR A 119 24.89 60.78 -20.96
CA THR A 119 23.81 61.47 -20.27
C THR A 119 24.11 61.47 -18.78
N ILE A 120 24.51 62.64 -18.28
CA ILE A 120 24.56 62.95 -16.85
C ILE A 120 23.22 62.50 -16.26
N SER A 121 23.26 61.45 -15.44
CA SER A 121 22.07 60.85 -14.86
C SER A 121 21.41 61.85 -13.92
N LYS A 122 20.42 62.59 -14.44
CA LYS A 122 19.49 63.34 -13.60
C LYS A 122 18.82 62.31 -12.70
N LYS A 123 19.18 62.31 -11.41
CA LYS A 123 18.53 61.46 -10.41
C LYS A 123 17.02 61.70 -10.51
N ARG A 124 16.27 60.65 -10.81
CA ARG A 124 14.81 60.72 -10.83
C ARG A 124 14.33 60.82 -9.38
N GLY A 125 13.39 61.73 -9.13
CA GLY A 125 12.84 61.97 -7.80
C GLY A 125 13.12 63.37 -7.30
N ALA A 126 12.46 63.72 -6.20
CA ALA A 126 12.60 65.03 -5.61
C ALA A 126 13.99 65.19 -4.96
N THR A 127 14.65 66.31 -5.22
CA THR A 127 15.94 66.63 -4.61
C THR A 127 15.79 66.92 -3.12
N GLY A 128 16.81 66.58 -2.32
CA GLY A 128 16.85 66.92 -0.89
C GLY A 128 16.64 68.43 -0.70
N GLY A 129 15.70 68.80 0.16
CA GLY A 129 15.27 70.20 0.36
C GLY A 129 14.00 70.61 -0.39
N HIS A 130 13.39 69.74 -1.19
CA HIS A 130 12.07 70.06 -1.75
C HIS A 130 10.99 70.07 -0.65
N THR A 131 10.20 71.13 -0.58
CA THR A 131 8.95 71.15 0.19
C THR A 131 7.88 70.46 -0.65
N GLY A 132 7.52 69.23 -0.31
CA GLY A 132 6.41 68.54 -0.99
C GLY A 132 5.15 69.41 -0.94
N HIS A 133 4.41 69.52 -2.06
CA HIS A 133 3.28 70.44 -2.16
C HIS A 133 2.01 69.99 -1.39
N GLY A 134 2.10 68.87 -0.66
CA GLY A 134 1.02 68.28 0.12
C GLY A 134 -0.23 67.98 -0.71
N ARG A 135 -1.26 67.44 -0.06
CA ARG A 135 -2.62 67.45 -0.61
C ARG A 135 -3.32 68.70 -0.06
N LYS A 136 -3.79 69.59 -0.94
CA LYS A 136 -4.60 70.75 -0.56
C LYS A 136 -6.06 70.31 -0.44
N ILE A 137 -6.48 69.89 0.76
CA ILE A 137 -7.89 69.61 1.05
C ILE A 137 -8.59 70.96 1.24
N PRO A 138 -9.69 71.26 0.51
CA PRO A 138 -10.43 72.50 0.69
C PRO A 138 -10.98 72.63 2.12
N GLU A 139 -10.83 73.81 2.73
CA GLU A 139 -11.26 74.08 4.12
C GLU A 139 -12.78 73.90 4.32
N ASN A 140 -13.57 74.05 3.26
CA ASN A 140 -15.03 73.91 3.28
C ASN A 140 -15.51 72.57 2.72
N LEU A 141 -14.75 71.49 2.93
CA LEU A 141 -15.21 70.15 2.60
C LEU A 141 -16.17 69.67 3.71
N PRO A 142 -17.45 69.35 3.41
CA PRO A 142 -18.38 68.93 4.43
C PRO A 142 -18.02 67.53 4.93
N GLU A 143 -17.47 67.46 6.13
CA GLU A 143 -17.22 66.20 6.82
C GLU A 143 -18.53 65.66 7.40
N ARG A 144 -18.76 64.36 7.22
CA ARG A 144 -19.91 63.65 7.80
C ARG A 144 -19.42 62.36 8.43
N GLU A 145 -19.41 62.33 9.76
CA GLU A 145 -19.14 61.11 10.49
C GLU A 145 -20.32 60.14 10.32
N LYS A 146 -20.00 58.90 9.97
CA LYS A 146 -20.97 57.79 9.93
C LYS A 146 -20.38 56.62 10.67
N ILE A 147 -20.96 56.32 11.83
CA ILE A 147 -20.67 55.09 12.56
C ILE A 147 -21.51 53.99 11.92
N ILE A 148 -20.85 53.07 11.22
CA ILE A 148 -21.49 51.90 10.60
C ILE A 148 -21.31 50.72 11.56
N ASP A 149 -22.38 50.38 12.28
CA ASP A 149 -22.39 49.19 13.14
C ASP A 149 -22.82 47.95 12.34
N LEU A 150 -22.31 46.78 12.75
CA LEU A 150 -22.71 45.51 12.18
C LEU A 150 -24.16 45.19 12.60
N PRO A 151 -25.02 44.70 11.68
CA PRO A 151 -26.35 44.23 12.05
C PRO A 151 -26.25 43.05 13.03
N LYS A 152 -27.22 42.95 13.96
CA LYS A 152 -27.20 42.01 15.10
C LYS A 152 -26.90 40.56 14.71
N GLU A 153 -27.44 40.12 13.59
CA GLU A 153 -27.26 38.76 13.04
C GLU A 153 -25.81 38.44 12.66
N LYS A 154 -25.01 39.46 12.33
CA LYS A 154 -23.60 39.32 11.90
C LYS A 154 -22.60 39.55 13.02
N LYS A 155 -23.06 39.83 14.24
CA LYS A 155 -22.19 40.00 15.42
C LYS A 155 -21.75 38.66 16.04
N PHE A 156 -22.27 37.55 15.53
CA PHE A 156 -21.99 36.21 16.04
C PHE A 156 -21.34 35.35 14.96
N CYS A 157 -20.44 34.47 15.39
CA CYS A 157 -19.82 33.49 14.52
C CYS A 157 -20.88 32.50 13.99
N SER A 158 -20.99 32.37 12.67
CA SER A 158 -21.94 31.46 12.00
C SER A 158 -21.73 29.97 12.33
N PHE A 159 -20.56 29.59 12.86
CA PHE A 159 -20.22 28.19 13.15
C PHE A 159 -20.39 27.82 14.62
N CYS A 160 -20.10 28.73 15.56
CA CYS A 160 -20.13 28.43 16.99
C CYS A 160 -21.08 29.32 17.81
N GLY A 161 -21.72 30.31 17.20
CA GLY A 161 -22.72 31.18 17.83
C GLY A 161 -22.17 32.17 18.87
N LYS A 162 -20.86 32.19 19.11
CA LYS A 162 -20.23 33.11 20.07
C LYS A 162 -20.11 34.52 19.48
N PRO A 163 -20.26 35.59 20.28
CA PRO A 163 -20.04 36.95 19.82
C PRO A 163 -18.58 37.18 19.44
N TYR A 164 -18.34 38.01 18.43
CA TYR A 164 -16.98 38.44 18.08
C TYR A 164 -16.39 39.33 19.19
N ILE A 165 -15.09 39.20 19.42
CA ILE A 165 -14.33 40.05 20.34
C ILE A 165 -13.95 41.31 19.56
N GLU A 166 -14.20 42.49 20.14
CA GLU A 166 -13.76 43.76 19.58
C GLU A 166 -12.24 43.88 19.75
N ILE A 167 -11.51 44.06 18.64
CA ILE A 167 -10.06 44.23 18.61
C ILE A 167 -9.77 45.56 17.91
N GLY A 168 -8.85 46.38 18.43
CA GLY A 168 -8.43 47.64 17.81
C GLY A 168 -8.64 48.91 18.64
N LEU A 169 -8.79 48.80 19.97
CA LEU A 169 -8.78 49.97 20.88
C LEU A 169 -7.36 50.34 21.37
N GLU A 170 -6.32 49.69 20.85
CA GLU A 170 -4.94 50.06 21.18
C GLU A 170 -4.58 51.37 20.47
N GLU A 171 -4.28 52.40 21.26
CA GLU A 171 -3.74 53.67 20.75
C GLU A 171 -2.43 53.38 20.02
N VAL A 172 -2.44 53.53 18.69
CA VAL A 172 -1.24 53.42 17.89
C VAL A 172 -0.36 54.62 18.24
N SER A 173 0.70 54.39 19.02
CA SER A 173 1.73 55.38 19.33
C SER A 173 2.21 56.06 18.04
N SER A 174 1.90 57.34 17.89
CA SER A 174 2.49 58.19 16.85
C SER A 174 3.89 58.64 17.28
N GLU A 175 4.88 58.45 16.40
CA GLU A 175 6.24 59.01 16.52
C GLU A 175 6.26 60.54 16.53
#